data_AF-A0A0V0QWL6-F1
#
_entry.id   AF-A0A0V0QWL6-F1
#
_cell.length_a   1.000
_cell.length_b   1.000
_cell.length_c   1.000
_cell.angle_alpha   90.00
_cell.angle_beta   90.00
_cell.angle_gamma   90.00
#
_symmetry.space_group_name_H-M   'P 1'
#
loop_
_entity.id
_entity.type
_entity.pdbx_description
1 polymer ?
#
loop_
_entity_poly.entity_id
_entity_poly.type
_entity_poly.pdbx_seq_one_letter_code
_entity_poly.pdbx_strand_id
1 'polypeptide(L)'
;MKYIEAWKEDHDDSTIQYFQFSNNKQEILQCLYCVEEDKSKKNKIILDQLLSDPIWKIRNIPYLNDKEKEQQVRKQLENNTPEKVAAFKKDILQQVEKVFHNSEEKLLQALNKQKKNIIQQFEILLEKVNIHQLYDIEPLKQAINNLSEEEITLDDLFYLQLEMKEQFESQQYADLVITQEKNCLNLQKQVNQLQQQLKKRIQELDENMEEDVNLFFNNNNKPNTKNTNKNQQQQQQEQQKQRQKYQQKYKQQQIVSSLQKTDNKNSIQFYKSDYFTDYFNLDEITISNQNNNSNNNNQTSITFDKKTTGYGKQVYSQVLDKNKTHHLKFKIDYHGTKNQQVLFSLLDQKNKDEQYYNQNFIFISCLYGNYGAWHEEKEEKKGKKISEFMRDNETVFNIVINHSKKQFEFYDNEKQLQISNTINQNLIQGDMVFGIQIVQYQQYQLDLHFIEYLCY
;
A
#
# COMPACT_ATOMS: atom_id res chain seq x y z
N MET A 1 50.79 -40.20 25.29
CA MET A 1 49.57 -41.03 25.39
C MET A 1 49.92 -42.26 26.22
N LYS A 2 49.12 -42.60 27.24
CA LYS A 2 49.22 -43.95 27.85
C LYS A 2 48.84 -44.95 26.76
N TYR A 3 49.69 -45.94 26.52
CA TYR A 3 49.40 -47.00 25.55
C TYR A 3 48.15 -47.74 26.03
N ILE A 4 47.12 -47.78 25.19
CA ILE A 4 45.97 -48.65 25.41
C ILE A 4 46.39 -50.00 24.86
N GLU A 5 46.54 -50.99 25.73
CA GLU A 5 46.85 -52.37 25.36
C GLU A 5 45.63 -53.06 24.73
N ALA A 6 45.87 -54.03 23.85
CA ALA A 6 44.82 -54.77 23.17
C ALA A 6 44.02 -55.66 24.14
N TRP A 7 42.72 -55.80 23.91
CA TRP A 7 41.80 -56.52 24.81
C TRP A 7 41.67 -58.02 24.51
N LYS A 8 42.42 -58.55 23.53
CA LYS A 8 42.44 -59.97 23.19
C LYS A 8 43.69 -60.61 23.79
N GLU A 9 43.50 -61.71 24.52
CA GLU A 9 44.54 -62.44 25.27
C GLU A 9 45.70 -62.99 24.37
N ASP A 10 45.51 -63.04 23.05
CA ASP A 10 46.53 -63.51 22.10
C ASP A 10 47.28 -62.37 21.36
N HIS A 11 46.99 -61.10 21.67
CA HIS A 11 47.55 -59.91 21.00
C HIS A 11 48.48 -59.09 21.92
N ASP A 12 49.05 -59.74 22.94
CA ASP A 12 49.86 -59.11 23.99
C ASP A 12 50.97 -58.21 23.41
N ASP A 13 51.19 -57.06 24.06
CA ASP A 13 52.13 -55.98 23.72
C ASP A 13 51.89 -55.20 22.42
N SER A 14 50.84 -55.50 21.66
CA SER A 14 50.57 -54.80 20.40
C SER A 14 49.92 -53.43 20.61
N THR A 15 50.53 -52.37 20.07
CA THR A 15 49.95 -51.02 20.12
C THR A 15 48.67 -50.94 19.30
N ILE A 16 47.60 -50.40 19.89
CA ILE A 16 46.38 -50.04 19.16
C ILE A 16 46.69 -48.92 18.16
N GLN A 17 46.34 -49.15 16.89
CA GLN A 17 46.63 -48.22 15.78
C GLN A 17 45.37 -47.76 15.04
N TYR A 18 44.26 -48.49 15.16
CA TYR A 18 43.04 -48.24 14.39
C TYR A 18 41.81 -48.16 15.28
N PHE A 19 40.86 -47.32 14.87
CA PHE A 19 39.50 -47.24 15.38
C PHE A 19 38.51 -47.71 14.32
N GLN A 20 37.50 -48.47 14.72
CA GLN A 20 36.43 -48.93 13.83
C GLN A 20 35.07 -48.65 14.48
N PHE A 21 34.14 -48.12 13.70
CA PHE A 21 32.74 -48.05 14.12
C PHE A 21 32.13 -49.45 14.02
N SER A 22 31.96 -50.11 15.17
CA SER A 22 31.34 -51.44 15.28
C SER A 22 30.28 -51.45 16.37
N ASN A 23 29.31 -52.36 16.22
CA ASN A 23 28.34 -52.69 17.27
C ASN A 23 28.94 -53.64 18.33
N ASN A 24 30.09 -54.25 18.04
CA ASN A 24 30.83 -55.09 18.97
C ASN A 24 31.91 -54.26 19.68
N LYS A 25 31.81 -54.19 21.01
CA LYS A 25 32.75 -53.45 21.86
C LYS A 25 34.21 -53.92 21.69
N GLN A 26 34.44 -55.18 21.37
CA GLN A 26 35.80 -55.72 21.21
C GLN A 26 36.46 -55.33 19.87
N GLU A 27 35.70 -54.79 18.92
CA GLU A 27 36.17 -54.48 17.57
C GLU A 27 36.47 -52.99 17.37
N ILE A 28 36.12 -52.13 18.34
CA ILE A 28 36.20 -50.66 18.16
C ILE A 28 37.63 -50.13 18.15
N LEU A 29 38.58 -50.84 18.79
CA LEU A 29 40.00 -50.51 18.84
C LEU A 29 40.79 -51.72 18.37
N GLN A 30 41.62 -51.54 17.35
CA GLN A 30 42.33 -52.62 16.68
C GLN A 30 43.84 -52.34 16.63
N CYS A 31 44.64 -53.33 17.01
CA CYS A 31 46.07 -53.40 16.68
C CYS A 31 46.27 -54.00 15.28
N LEU A 32 47.51 -54.10 14.81
CA LEU A 32 47.82 -54.65 13.49
C LEU A 32 47.27 -56.08 13.30
N TYR A 33 47.42 -56.95 14.31
CA TYR A 33 46.92 -58.33 14.27
C TYR A 33 45.39 -58.40 14.16
N CYS A 34 44.65 -57.58 14.92
CA CYS A 34 43.19 -57.47 14.77
C CYS A 34 42.78 -57.07 13.34
N VAL A 35 43.56 -56.22 12.68
CA VAL A 35 43.26 -55.77 11.31
C VAL A 35 43.50 -56.88 10.29
N GLU A 36 44.50 -57.75 10.50
CA GLU A 36 44.78 -58.90 9.65
C GLU A 36 43.72 -60.00 9.75
N GLU A 37 43.20 -60.25 10.95
CA GLU A 37 42.12 -61.23 11.19
C GLU A 37 40.78 -60.77 10.59
N ASP A 38 40.52 -59.47 10.61
CA ASP A 38 39.26 -58.91 10.12
C ASP A 38 39.27 -58.75 8.58
N LYS A 39 38.54 -59.65 7.93
CA LYS A 39 38.36 -59.69 6.46
C LYS A 39 37.70 -58.41 5.89
N SER A 40 37.05 -57.59 6.73
CA SER A 40 36.49 -56.30 6.31
C SER A 40 37.54 -55.19 6.39
N LYS A 41 38.04 -54.73 5.24
CA LYS A 41 38.88 -53.51 5.17
C LYS A 41 38.10 -52.20 5.28
N LYS A 42 36.77 -52.25 5.40
CA LYS A 42 35.92 -51.04 5.38
C LYS A 42 35.84 -50.41 6.79
N ASN A 43 35.85 -49.08 6.84
CA ASN A 43 35.59 -48.25 8.03
C ASN A 43 36.66 -48.25 9.14
N LYS A 44 37.92 -48.56 8.81
CA LYS A 44 39.06 -48.49 9.75
C LYS A 44 39.75 -47.14 9.66
N ILE A 45 39.81 -46.41 10.77
CA ILE A 45 40.41 -45.08 10.87
C ILE A 45 41.71 -45.20 11.65
N ILE A 46 42.79 -44.59 11.16
CA ILE A 46 44.05 -44.52 11.92
C ILE A 46 43.80 -43.67 13.17
N LEU A 47 44.12 -44.21 14.34
CA LEU A 47 43.81 -43.59 15.62
C LEU A 47 44.45 -42.20 15.75
N ASP A 48 45.69 -42.05 15.31
CA ASP A 48 46.37 -40.74 15.29
C ASP A 48 45.62 -39.72 14.45
N GLN A 49 45.13 -40.10 13.26
CA GLN A 49 44.31 -39.21 12.41
C GLN A 49 42.99 -38.86 13.08
N LEU A 50 42.36 -39.80 13.79
CA LEU A 50 41.10 -39.54 14.52
C LEU A 50 41.29 -38.50 15.63
N LEU A 51 42.48 -38.46 16.23
CA LEU A 51 42.80 -37.62 17.36
C LEU A 51 43.39 -36.26 16.95
N SER A 52 44.15 -36.21 15.86
CA SER A 52 44.83 -35.00 15.40
C SER A 52 44.06 -34.22 14.34
N ASP A 53 43.35 -34.92 13.45
CA ASP A 53 42.78 -34.30 12.26
C ASP A 53 41.31 -33.94 12.48
N PRO A 54 40.84 -32.81 11.92
CA PRO A 54 39.42 -32.50 11.93
C PRO A 54 38.63 -33.53 11.12
N ILE A 55 37.39 -33.76 11.53
CA ILE A 55 36.53 -34.85 11.03
C ILE A 55 36.42 -34.91 9.50
N TRP A 56 36.43 -33.79 8.79
CA TRP A 56 36.33 -33.74 7.32
C TRP A 56 37.59 -34.22 6.57
N LYS A 57 38.76 -34.27 7.24
CA LYS A 57 40.03 -34.76 6.66
C LYS A 57 40.20 -36.27 6.80
N ILE A 58 39.46 -36.91 7.70
CA ILE A 58 39.59 -38.35 7.98
C ILE A 58 38.95 -39.16 6.85
N ARG A 59 39.72 -40.02 6.16
CA ARG A 59 39.27 -40.71 4.94
C ARG A 59 38.27 -41.85 5.15
N ASN A 60 38.25 -42.51 6.30
CA ASN A 60 37.50 -43.76 6.52
C ASN A 60 36.37 -43.64 7.54
N ILE A 61 35.79 -42.45 7.71
CA ILE A 61 34.58 -42.30 8.52
C ILE A 61 33.43 -43.01 7.80
N PRO A 62 32.63 -43.84 8.51
CA PRO A 62 31.46 -44.49 7.95
C PRO A 62 30.40 -43.43 7.66
N TYR A 63 30.48 -42.85 6.46
CA TYR A 63 29.40 -42.06 5.90
C TYR A 63 28.38 -42.97 5.21
N LEU A 64 27.34 -42.34 4.67
CA LEU A 64 26.32 -42.96 3.84
C LEU A 64 26.96 -43.91 2.81
N ASN A 65 26.27 -45.00 2.43
CA ASN A 65 26.72 -45.95 1.38
C ASN A 65 26.92 -45.32 -0.02
N ASP A 66 26.72 -44.01 -0.13
CA ASP A 66 26.72 -43.19 -1.32
C ASP A 66 27.93 -42.24 -1.28
N LYS A 67 28.92 -42.52 -2.13
CA LYS A 67 30.19 -41.78 -2.20
C LYS A 67 30.01 -40.32 -2.57
N GLU A 68 28.97 -39.97 -3.33
CA GLU A 68 28.71 -38.59 -3.72
C GLU A 68 28.20 -37.79 -2.52
N LYS A 69 27.26 -38.37 -1.77
CA LYS A 69 26.76 -37.77 -0.52
C LYS A 69 27.85 -37.64 0.54
N GLU A 70 28.74 -38.61 0.63
CA GLU A 70 29.91 -38.53 1.51
C GLU A 70 30.79 -37.31 1.18
N GLN A 71 31.14 -37.09 -0.10
CA GLN A 71 31.91 -35.93 -0.51
C GLN A 71 31.19 -34.61 -0.19
N GLN A 72 29.87 -34.57 -0.40
CA GLN A 72 29.06 -33.40 -0.05
C GLN A 72 29.08 -33.12 1.46
N VAL A 73 28.90 -34.14 2.30
CA VAL A 73 28.93 -34.00 3.77
C VAL A 73 30.29 -33.50 4.25
N ARG A 74 31.40 -34.05 3.74
CA ARG A 74 32.75 -33.59 4.10
C ARG A 74 32.96 -32.12 3.73
N LYS A 75 32.56 -31.72 2.53
CA LYS A 75 32.64 -30.33 2.07
C LYS A 75 31.80 -29.40 2.95
N GLN A 76 30.63 -29.84 3.42
CA GLN A 76 29.81 -29.07 4.34
C GLN A 76 30.45 -28.94 5.73
N LEU A 77 31.01 -30.02 6.28
CA LEU A 77 31.71 -29.98 7.56
C LEU A 77 32.94 -29.05 7.51
N GLU A 78 33.69 -29.08 6.40
CA GLU A 78 34.82 -28.18 6.18
C GLU A 78 34.40 -26.72 6.02
N ASN A 79 33.22 -26.44 5.47
CA ASN A 79 32.73 -25.07 5.27
C ASN A 79 31.97 -24.50 6.47
N ASN A 80 31.50 -25.35 7.38
CA ASN A 80 30.77 -24.95 8.58
C ASN A 80 31.61 -25.09 9.86
N THR A 81 32.93 -24.84 9.79
CA THR A 81 33.73 -24.75 11.01
C THR A 81 33.28 -23.56 11.85
N PRO A 82 33.44 -23.60 13.19
CA PRO A 82 33.06 -22.49 14.06
C PRO A 82 33.63 -21.14 13.62
N GLU A 83 34.88 -21.12 13.12
CA GLU A 83 35.55 -19.91 12.64
C GLU A 83 34.90 -19.38 11.35
N LYS A 84 34.62 -20.26 10.38
CA LYS A 84 33.96 -19.87 9.13
C LYS A 84 32.53 -19.40 9.36
N VAL A 85 31.78 -20.07 10.24
CA VAL A 85 30.43 -19.66 10.62
C VAL A 85 30.44 -18.32 11.36
N ALA A 86 31.39 -18.09 12.27
CA ALA A 86 31.54 -16.82 12.97
C ALA A 86 31.93 -15.68 11.99
N ALA A 87 32.85 -15.94 11.07
CA ALA A 87 33.24 -14.99 10.03
C ALA A 87 32.06 -14.64 9.12
N PHE A 88 31.30 -15.66 8.67
CA PHE A 88 30.09 -15.46 7.89
C PHE A 88 29.03 -14.64 8.64
N LYS A 89 28.76 -14.95 9.92
CA LYS A 89 27.84 -14.19 10.75
C LYS A 89 28.27 -12.72 10.87
N LYS A 90 29.57 -12.48 11.08
CA LYS A 90 30.12 -11.13 11.16
C LYS A 90 29.94 -10.37 9.84
N ASP A 91 30.24 -11.02 8.72
CA ASP A 91 30.10 -10.44 7.39
C ASP A 91 28.63 -10.05 7.10
N ILE A 92 27.67 -10.94 7.37
CA ILE A 92 26.24 -10.64 7.20
C ILE A 92 25.80 -9.47 8.07
N LEU A 93 26.20 -9.41 9.35
CA LEU A 93 25.85 -8.29 10.23
C LEU A 93 26.43 -6.97 9.72
N GLN A 94 27.68 -6.97 9.25
CA GLN A 94 28.31 -5.78 8.66
C GLN A 94 27.61 -5.34 7.37
N GLN A 95 27.14 -6.27 6.55
CA GLN A 95 26.37 -5.95 5.36
C GLN A 95 25.03 -5.31 5.71
N VAL A 96 24.32 -5.83 6.72
CA VAL A 96 23.07 -5.24 7.21
C VAL A 96 23.31 -3.81 7.71
N GLU A 97 24.29 -3.59 8.58
CA GLU A 97 24.66 -2.26 9.09
C GLU A 97 24.97 -1.28 7.95
N LYS A 98 25.76 -1.73 6.97
CA LYS A 98 26.13 -0.90 5.80
C LYS A 98 24.91 -0.51 4.96
N VAL A 99 23.94 -1.40 4.79
CA VAL A 99 22.71 -1.10 4.03
C VAL A 99 21.88 -0.04 4.74
N PHE A 100 21.68 -0.17 6.06
CA PHE A 100 20.94 0.82 6.84
C PHE A 100 21.62 2.19 6.86
N HIS A 101 22.94 2.23 7.09
CA HIS A 101 23.70 3.47 7.08
C HIS A 101 23.61 4.22 5.74
N ASN A 102 23.82 3.50 4.62
CA ASN A 102 23.71 4.11 3.28
C ASN A 102 22.29 4.61 2.99
N SER A 103 21.26 3.95 3.55
CA SER A 103 19.86 4.32 3.33
C SER A 103 19.50 5.57 4.13
N GLU A 104 19.96 5.67 5.37
CA GLU A 104 19.84 6.85 6.22
C GLU A 104 20.44 8.10 5.55
N GLU A 105 21.69 7.99 5.05
CA GLU A 105 22.34 9.11 4.37
C GLU A 105 21.55 9.61 3.15
N LYS A 106 21.06 8.67 2.32
CA LYS A 106 20.25 9.00 1.14
C LYS A 106 18.93 9.67 1.51
N LEU A 107 18.25 9.17 2.54
CA LEU A 107 16.99 9.75 3.03
C LEU A 107 17.22 11.17 3.55
N LEU A 108 18.27 11.39 4.34
CA LEU A 108 18.62 12.70 4.87
C LEU A 108 18.96 13.69 3.75
N GLN A 109 19.73 13.27 2.75
CA GLN A 109 20.05 14.10 1.58
C GLN A 109 18.79 14.49 0.80
N ALA A 110 17.89 13.54 0.54
CA ALA A 110 16.64 13.80 -0.16
C ALA A 110 15.75 14.80 0.62
N LEU A 111 15.64 14.62 1.94
CA LEU A 111 14.86 15.50 2.81
C LEU A 111 15.42 16.92 2.82
N ASN A 112 16.74 17.07 2.95
CA ASN A 112 17.40 18.38 2.92
C ASN A 112 17.23 19.08 1.58
N LYS A 113 17.33 18.35 0.47
CA LYS A 113 17.07 18.88 -0.88
C LYS A 113 15.63 19.38 -1.01
N GLN A 114 14.67 18.60 -0.54
CA GLN A 114 13.25 18.98 -0.57
C GLN A 114 12.99 20.22 0.29
N LYS A 115 13.53 20.26 1.52
CA LYS A 115 13.45 21.42 2.43
C LYS A 115 13.98 22.68 1.75
N LYS A 116 15.17 22.62 1.15
CA LYS A 116 15.78 23.76 0.45
C LYS A 116 14.89 24.26 -0.69
N ASN A 117 14.39 23.36 -1.54
CA ASN A 117 13.54 23.72 -2.66
C ASN A 117 12.23 24.39 -2.18
N ILE A 118 11.62 23.86 -1.13
CA ILE A 118 10.38 24.41 -0.57
C ILE A 118 10.63 25.83 -0.04
N ILE A 119 11.68 26.03 0.76
CA ILE A 119 12.03 27.35 1.30
C ILE A 119 12.23 28.36 0.17
N GLN A 120 12.99 28.01 -0.87
CA GLN A 120 13.23 28.89 -2.01
C GLN A 120 11.93 29.29 -2.74
N GLN A 121 10.99 28.36 -2.89
CA GLN A 121 9.69 28.67 -3.49
C GLN A 121 8.88 29.63 -2.61
N PHE A 122 8.90 29.44 -1.29
CA PHE A 122 8.23 30.35 -0.36
C PHE A 122 8.87 31.74 -0.35
N GLU A 123 10.21 31.84 -0.40
CA GLU A 123 10.92 33.12 -0.50
C GLU A 123 10.49 33.89 -1.75
N ILE A 124 10.45 33.25 -2.93
CA ILE A 124 10.00 33.88 -4.18
C ILE A 124 8.55 34.39 -4.09
N LEU A 125 7.69 33.68 -3.36
CA LEU A 125 6.29 34.08 -3.18
C LEU A 125 6.15 35.24 -2.20
N LEU A 126 6.99 35.29 -1.16
CA LEU A 126 6.99 36.35 -0.15
C LEU A 126 7.69 37.63 -0.62
N GLU A 127 8.73 37.53 -1.45
CA GLU A 127 9.48 38.68 -1.97
C GLU A 127 8.61 39.59 -2.88
N LYS A 128 7.54 39.03 -3.47
CA LYS A 128 6.56 39.79 -4.26
C LYS A 128 5.64 40.68 -3.43
N VAL A 129 5.87 40.77 -2.13
CA VAL A 129 4.95 41.36 -1.17
C VAL A 129 5.68 42.37 -0.30
N ASN A 130 5.63 43.63 -0.69
CA ASN A 130 5.91 44.72 0.24
C ASN A 130 4.76 45.73 0.25
N ILE A 131 3.61 45.29 0.78
CA ILE A 131 2.38 46.11 0.83
C ILE A 131 2.48 47.30 1.79
N HIS A 132 3.49 47.32 2.69
CA HIS A 132 3.70 48.44 3.60
C HIS A 132 3.99 49.75 2.86
N GLN A 133 4.58 49.66 1.67
CA GLN A 133 4.87 50.83 0.85
C GLN A 133 3.64 51.41 0.14
N LEU A 134 2.52 50.66 0.06
CA LEU A 134 1.33 51.09 -0.69
C LEU A 134 0.49 52.13 0.06
N TYR A 135 0.53 52.11 1.40
CA TYR A 135 -0.18 53.05 2.27
C TYR A 135 0.78 53.75 3.23
N ASP A 136 1.99 54.04 2.76
CA ASP A 136 2.99 54.74 3.56
C ASP A 136 2.61 56.22 3.71
N ILE A 137 2.44 56.66 4.96
CA ILE A 137 2.07 58.03 5.31
C ILE A 137 3.28 58.87 5.76
N GLU A 138 4.47 58.27 5.88
CA GLU A 138 5.68 58.99 6.29
C GLU A 138 6.03 60.17 5.36
N PRO A 139 5.88 60.07 4.01
CA PRO A 139 6.11 61.22 3.13
C PRO A 139 5.23 62.43 3.48
N LEU A 140 3.96 62.18 3.83
CA LEU A 140 3.03 63.24 4.23
C LEU A 140 3.42 63.87 5.58
N LYS A 141 3.81 63.05 6.56
CA LYS A 141 4.28 63.55 7.86
C LYS A 141 5.52 64.42 7.71
N GLN A 142 6.46 64.00 6.86
CA GLN A 142 7.68 64.74 6.59
C GLN A 142 7.37 66.08 5.91
N ALA A 143 6.48 66.09 4.91
CA ALA A 143 6.06 67.33 4.25
C ALA A 143 5.38 68.31 5.22
N ILE A 144 4.56 67.82 6.16
CA ILE A 144 3.94 68.66 7.21
C ILE A 144 5.01 69.30 8.12
N ASN A 145 6.04 68.54 8.50
CA ASN A 145 7.14 69.08 9.31
C ASN A 145 7.92 70.15 8.52
N ASN A 146 8.28 69.85 7.27
CA ASN A 146 9.00 70.78 6.39
C ASN A 146 8.22 72.07 6.11
N LEU A 147 6.88 72.00 6.06
CA LEU A 147 6.04 73.20 5.97
C LEU A 147 6.16 74.08 7.23
N SER A 148 6.27 73.48 8.41
CA SER A 148 6.44 74.23 9.66
C SER A 148 7.82 74.85 9.81
N GLU A 149 8.81 74.31 9.11
CA GLU A 149 10.18 74.82 9.00
C GLU A 149 10.39 75.79 7.82
N GLU A 150 9.31 76.12 7.07
CA GLU A 150 9.34 76.97 5.85
C GLU A 150 10.20 76.40 4.70
N GLU A 151 10.48 75.09 4.69
CA GLU A 151 11.27 74.42 3.64
C GLU A 151 10.45 74.10 2.38
N ILE A 152 9.12 73.98 2.50
CA ILE A 152 8.18 73.80 1.38
C ILE A 152 7.00 74.77 1.51
N THR A 153 6.26 74.97 0.42
CA THR A 153 5.05 75.79 0.41
C THR A 153 3.79 74.98 0.70
N LEU A 154 2.68 75.67 0.99
CA LEU A 154 1.38 75.02 1.15
C LEU A 154 0.90 74.34 -0.14
N ASP A 155 1.22 74.92 -1.30
CA ASP A 155 0.88 74.34 -2.59
C ASP A 155 1.62 73.00 -2.80
N ASP A 156 2.90 72.91 -2.40
CA ASP A 156 3.68 71.66 -2.46
C ASP A 156 3.04 70.56 -1.61
N LEU A 157 2.63 70.89 -0.37
CA LEU A 157 1.92 69.95 0.51
C LEU A 157 0.57 69.52 -0.09
N PHE A 158 -0.16 70.46 -0.70
CA PHE A 158 -1.45 70.16 -1.32
C PHE A 158 -1.31 69.21 -2.51
N TYR A 159 -0.29 69.38 -3.37
CA TYR A 159 -0.05 68.47 -4.48
C TYR A 159 0.35 67.07 -4.01
N LEU A 160 1.26 66.97 -3.03
CA LEU A 160 1.64 65.67 -2.45
C LEU A 160 0.43 64.94 -1.87
N GLN A 161 -0.41 65.62 -1.07
CA GLN A 161 -1.57 64.97 -0.48
C GLN A 161 -2.58 64.53 -1.55
N LEU A 162 -2.74 65.31 -2.63
CA LEU A 162 -3.64 64.95 -3.72
C LEU A 162 -3.16 63.69 -4.43
N GLU A 163 -1.86 63.59 -4.71
CA GLU A 163 -1.25 62.38 -5.29
C GLU A 163 -1.44 61.16 -4.38
N MET A 164 -1.17 61.29 -3.08
CA MET A 164 -1.37 60.21 -2.12
C MET A 164 -2.84 59.81 -1.99
N LYS A 165 -3.76 60.79 -2.03
CA LYS A 165 -5.20 60.53 -2.00
C LYS A 165 -5.64 59.71 -3.21
N GLU A 166 -5.21 60.08 -4.42
CA GLU A 166 -5.52 59.32 -5.64
C GLU A 166 -4.96 57.89 -5.58
N GLN A 167 -3.75 57.71 -5.02
CA GLN A 167 -3.17 56.38 -4.81
C GLN A 167 -3.95 55.56 -3.78
N PHE A 168 -4.36 56.16 -2.67
CA PHE A 168 -5.06 55.46 -1.59
C PHE A 168 -6.51 55.09 -1.95
N GLU A 169 -7.18 55.95 -2.73
CA GLU A 169 -8.52 55.71 -3.27
C GLU A 169 -8.50 54.78 -4.51
N SER A 170 -7.31 54.43 -5.02
CA SER A 170 -7.17 53.53 -6.16
C SER A 170 -7.66 52.12 -5.81
N GLN A 171 -8.65 51.65 -6.58
CA GLN A 171 -9.14 50.27 -6.50
C GLN A 171 -7.99 49.25 -6.69
N GLN A 172 -6.99 49.58 -7.51
CA GLN A 172 -5.84 48.72 -7.73
C GLN A 172 -5.03 48.48 -6.45
N TYR A 173 -4.84 49.50 -5.61
CA TYR A 173 -4.09 49.38 -4.35
C TYR A 173 -4.88 48.58 -3.32
N ALA A 174 -6.19 48.84 -3.22
CA ALA A 174 -7.09 48.05 -2.39
C ALA A 174 -7.08 46.56 -2.80
N ASP A 175 -7.16 46.27 -4.10
CA ASP A 175 -7.12 44.91 -4.64
C ASP A 175 -5.77 44.23 -4.35
N LEU A 176 -4.64 44.95 -4.42
CA LEU A 176 -3.32 44.42 -4.07
C LEU A 176 -3.23 44.02 -2.59
N VAL A 177 -3.72 44.86 -1.67
CA VAL A 177 -3.71 44.57 -0.23
C VAL A 177 -4.63 43.38 0.10
N ILE A 178 -5.84 43.35 -0.44
CA ILE A 178 -6.78 42.24 -0.22
C ILE A 178 -6.23 40.94 -0.82
N THR A 179 -5.64 41.02 -2.01
CA THR A 179 -5.00 39.86 -2.65
C THR A 179 -3.84 39.35 -1.80
N GLN A 180 -3.11 40.26 -1.15
CA GLN A 180 -2.02 39.86 -0.29
C GLN A 180 -2.47 39.07 0.94
N GLU A 181 -3.51 39.51 1.64
CA GLU A 181 -4.05 38.76 2.77
C GLU A 181 -4.47 37.34 2.35
N LYS A 182 -5.15 37.23 1.19
CA LYS A 182 -5.50 35.93 0.60
C LYS A 182 -4.27 35.08 0.30
N ASN A 183 -3.20 35.68 -0.22
CA ASN A 183 -1.94 34.99 -0.47
C ASN A 183 -1.31 34.49 0.82
N CYS A 184 -1.21 35.31 1.87
CA CYS A 184 -0.71 34.88 3.19
C CYS A 184 -1.51 33.71 3.75
N LEU A 185 -2.85 33.78 3.70
CA LEU A 185 -3.72 32.69 4.16
C LEU A 185 -3.51 31.41 3.34
N ASN A 186 -3.33 31.53 2.02
CA ASN A 186 -3.03 30.39 1.16
C ASN A 186 -1.66 29.78 1.46
N LEU A 187 -0.63 30.60 1.69
CA LEU A 187 0.70 30.12 2.10
C LEU A 187 0.62 29.38 3.43
N GLN A 188 -0.11 29.91 4.42
CA GLN A 188 -0.31 29.25 5.69
C GLN A 188 -1.00 27.88 5.53
N LYS A 189 -2.01 27.79 4.67
CA LYS A 189 -2.67 26.51 4.34
C LYS A 189 -1.69 25.53 3.70
N GLN A 190 -0.87 25.97 2.76
CA GLN A 190 0.14 25.12 2.11
C GLN A 190 1.19 24.61 3.09
N VAL A 191 1.63 25.43 4.05
CA VAL A 191 2.54 24.99 5.13
C VAL A 191 1.88 23.91 6.00
N ASN A 192 0.63 24.11 6.40
CA ASN A 192 -0.09 23.11 7.20
C ASN A 192 -0.29 21.80 6.43
N GLN A 193 -0.60 21.87 5.13
CA GLN A 193 -0.71 20.70 4.26
C GLN A 193 0.64 19.97 4.14
N LEU A 194 1.74 20.70 3.95
CA LEU A 194 3.07 20.11 3.92
C LEU A 194 3.40 19.38 5.22
N GLN A 195 3.09 19.97 6.38
CA GLN A 195 3.30 19.32 7.68
C GLN A 195 2.52 18.01 7.81
N GLN A 196 1.25 18.01 7.40
CA GLN A 196 0.41 16.80 7.43
C GLN A 196 0.94 15.72 6.48
N GLN A 197 1.35 16.09 5.27
CA GLN A 197 1.93 15.16 4.30
C GLN A 197 3.23 14.54 4.79
N LEU A 198 4.12 15.34 5.40
CA LEU A 198 5.37 14.82 5.98
C LEU A 198 5.10 13.87 7.14
N LYS A 199 4.13 14.19 8.01
CA LYS A 199 3.74 13.30 9.11
C LYS A 199 3.20 11.96 8.60
N LYS A 200 2.32 11.99 7.59
CA LYS A 200 1.78 10.77 6.96
C LYS A 200 2.89 9.91 6.36
N ARG A 201 3.83 10.52 5.62
CA ARG A 201 4.97 9.78 5.02
C ARG A 201 5.90 9.15 6.05
N ILE A 202 6.11 9.81 7.20
CA ILE A 202 6.91 9.24 8.29
C ILE A 202 6.19 8.02 8.87
N GLN A 203 4.87 8.12 9.09
CA GLN A 203 4.08 7.00 9.59
C GLN A 203 4.07 5.82 8.60
N GLU A 204 3.84 6.08 7.31
CA GLU A 204 3.90 5.05 6.26
C GLU A 204 5.28 4.39 6.21
N LEU A 205 6.37 5.14 6.40
CA LEU A 205 7.71 4.58 6.44
C LEU A 205 7.91 3.64 7.62
N ASP A 206 7.41 4.02 8.81
CA ASP A 206 7.50 3.23 10.04
C ASP A 206 6.72 1.91 9.92
N GLU A 207 5.47 1.99 9.45
CA GLU A 207 4.61 0.82 9.22
C GLU A 207 5.23 -0.16 8.21
N ASN A 208 5.73 0.35 7.07
CA ASN A 208 6.39 -0.49 6.07
C ASN A 208 7.69 -1.14 6.59
N MET A 209 8.47 -0.43 7.43
CA MET A 209 9.68 -1.00 8.03
C MET A 209 9.35 -2.15 8.98
N GLU A 210 8.26 -2.07 9.74
CA GLU A 210 7.80 -3.16 10.62
C GLU A 210 7.35 -4.38 9.79
N GLU A 211 6.64 -4.16 8.69
CA GLU A 211 6.25 -5.23 7.76
C GLU A 211 7.46 -5.91 7.10
N ASP A 212 8.45 -5.14 6.64
CA ASP A 212 9.66 -5.68 6.00
C ASP A 212 10.47 -6.57 6.96
N VAL A 213 10.58 -6.15 8.23
CA VAL A 213 11.20 -6.98 9.28
C VAL A 213 10.43 -8.30 9.43
N ASN A 214 9.10 -8.23 9.51
CA ASN A 214 8.25 -9.40 9.64
C ASN A 214 8.35 -10.34 8.42
N LEU A 215 8.41 -9.80 7.19
CA LEU A 215 8.58 -10.58 5.96
C LEU A 215 9.94 -11.30 5.89
N PHE A 216 11.01 -10.63 6.33
CA PHE A 216 12.36 -11.19 6.30
C PHE A 216 12.49 -12.40 7.23
N PHE A 217 11.86 -12.38 8.41
CA PHE A 217 11.92 -13.49 9.36
C PHE A 217 10.84 -14.57 9.15
N ASN A 218 9.63 -14.20 8.72
CA ASN A 218 8.54 -15.18 8.53
C ASN A 218 8.72 -16.06 7.30
N ASN A 219 9.39 -15.59 6.26
CA ASN A 219 9.66 -16.39 5.06
C ASN A 219 10.80 -17.41 5.26
N ASN A 220 11.72 -17.15 6.19
CA ASN A 220 12.91 -17.97 6.40
C ASN A 220 12.80 -18.99 7.55
N ASN A 221 11.79 -18.86 8.43
CA ASN A 221 11.60 -19.72 9.60
C ASN A 221 10.53 -20.82 9.44
N LYS A 222 10.03 -21.12 8.23
CA LYS A 222 9.28 -22.38 8.03
C LYS A 222 10.28 -23.53 8.11
N PRO A 223 10.31 -24.32 9.20
CA PRO A 223 11.21 -25.45 9.26
C PRO A 223 10.80 -26.40 8.15
N ASN A 224 11.76 -26.79 7.32
CA ASN A 224 11.58 -27.81 6.31
C ASN A 224 11.51 -29.19 7.00
N THR A 225 10.55 -29.38 7.91
CA THR A 225 10.27 -30.65 8.59
C THR A 225 9.43 -31.54 7.69
N LYS A 226 10.03 -31.99 6.60
CA LYS A 226 9.65 -33.23 5.92
C LYS A 226 10.82 -34.20 6.09
N ASN A 227 10.94 -34.84 7.26
CA ASN A 227 11.50 -36.21 7.42
C ASN A 227 11.84 -36.67 8.85
N THR A 228 11.24 -36.12 9.90
CA THR A 228 11.44 -36.70 11.24
C THR A 228 10.13 -36.76 12.01
N ASN A 229 9.77 -37.98 12.44
CA ASN A 229 8.65 -38.38 13.31
C ASN A 229 7.38 -38.91 12.62
N LYS A 230 7.49 -40.12 12.04
CA LYS A 230 6.36 -40.90 11.52
C LYS A 230 5.53 -41.67 12.56
N ASN A 231 5.89 -41.70 13.86
CA ASN A 231 5.24 -42.63 14.80
C ASN A 231 4.42 -42.02 15.95
N GLN A 232 4.24 -40.69 16.03
CA GLN A 232 3.39 -40.08 17.10
C GLN A 232 2.16 -39.33 16.60
N GLN A 233 1.95 -39.17 15.28
CA GLN A 233 0.86 -38.35 14.73
C GLN A 233 -0.40 -39.13 14.27
N GLN A 234 -0.43 -40.46 14.31
CA GLN A 234 -1.61 -41.21 13.83
C GLN A 234 -2.84 -41.07 14.74
N GLN A 235 -2.69 -40.84 16.05
CA GLN A 235 -3.83 -40.63 16.95
C GLN A 235 -4.38 -39.19 16.95
N GLN A 236 -3.58 -38.18 16.58
CA GLN A 236 -4.06 -36.79 16.46
C GLN A 236 -4.60 -36.45 15.05
N GLN A 237 -4.18 -37.19 14.02
CA GLN A 237 -4.63 -36.94 12.63
C GLN A 237 -6.09 -37.32 12.37
N GLU A 238 -6.70 -38.25 13.11
CA GLU A 238 -8.14 -38.54 12.93
C GLU A 238 -9.03 -37.43 13.53
N GLN A 239 -8.65 -36.85 14.67
CA GLN A 239 -9.33 -35.68 15.24
C GLN A 239 -9.11 -34.40 14.43
N GLN A 240 -7.94 -34.22 13.81
CA GLN A 240 -7.68 -33.07 12.92
C GLN A 240 -8.33 -33.22 11.54
N LYS A 241 -8.48 -34.44 10.99
CA LYS A 241 -9.18 -34.66 9.72
C LYS A 241 -10.67 -34.30 9.79
N GLN A 242 -11.31 -34.44 10.95
CA GLN A 242 -12.68 -33.91 11.16
C GLN A 242 -12.73 -32.38 11.23
N ARG A 243 -11.73 -31.72 11.85
CA ARG A 243 -11.66 -30.25 11.91
C ARG A 243 -11.25 -29.60 10.57
N GLN A 244 -10.38 -30.24 9.79
CA GLN A 244 -9.95 -29.77 8.48
C GLN A 244 -11.04 -29.90 7.41
N LYS A 245 -11.92 -30.91 7.50
CA LYS A 245 -13.13 -31.00 6.66
C LYS A 245 -14.11 -29.84 6.88
N TYR A 246 -14.15 -29.27 8.10
CA TYR A 246 -14.96 -28.08 8.40
C TYR A 246 -14.28 -26.76 7.98
N GLN A 247 -12.95 -26.68 7.99
CA GLN A 247 -12.20 -25.45 7.62
C GLN A 247 -11.89 -25.33 6.12
N GLN A 248 -11.79 -26.44 5.37
CA GLN A 248 -11.56 -26.41 3.92
C GLN A 248 -12.78 -25.93 3.12
N LYS A 249 -13.97 -25.87 3.74
CA LYS A 249 -15.16 -25.28 3.11
C LYS A 249 -15.16 -23.74 3.12
N TYR A 250 -14.26 -23.08 3.86
CA TYR A 250 -14.21 -21.62 4.02
C TYR A 250 -12.96 -20.92 3.43
N LYS A 251 -12.00 -21.66 2.85
CA LYS A 251 -10.71 -21.10 2.35
C LYS A 251 -10.54 -21.09 0.83
N GLN A 252 -11.63 -21.16 0.07
CA GLN A 252 -11.59 -21.18 -1.40
C GLN A 252 -12.28 -19.98 -2.07
N GLN A 253 -12.24 -18.79 -1.45
CA GLN A 253 -12.82 -17.57 -2.05
C GLN A 253 -11.98 -16.29 -2.03
N GLN A 254 -10.75 -16.23 -1.54
CA GLN A 254 -9.95 -15.00 -1.71
C GLN A 254 -8.45 -15.28 -1.78
N ILE A 255 -7.89 -15.47 -2.99
CA ILE A 255 -6.55 -15.00 -3.42
C ILE A 255 -6.50 -15.02 -4.96
N VAL A 256 -6.79 -13.88 -5.62
CA VAL A 256 -6.12 -13.47 -6.87
C VAL A 256 -6.15 -11.94 -6.95
N SER A 257 -5.08 -11.28 -6.51
CA SER A 257 -4.66 -9.97 -7.04
C SER A 257 -3.38 -9.48 -6.33
N SER A 258 -2.22 -9.86 -6.84
CA SER A 258 -1.07 -8.96 -6.77
C SER A 258 -0.16 -9.19 -7.97
N LEU A 259 0.27 -8.06 -8.55
CA LEU A 259 1.27 -7.82 -9.61
C LEU A 259 0.69 -7.34 -10.94
N GLN A 260 0.68 -6.00 -11.10
CA GLN A 260 1.38 -5.26 -12.15
C GLN A 260 1.10 -3.76 -11.95
N LYS A 261 2.06 -3.03 -11.35
CA LYS A 261 2.10 -1.55 -11.42
C LYS A 261 2.86 -1.19 -12.70
N THR A 262 2.12 -1.07 -13.80
CA THR A 262 2.53 -0.27 -14.96
C THR A 262 1.69 1.00 -14.95
N ASP A 263 2.32 2.13 -15.29
CA ASP A 263 1.77 3.49 -15.27
C ASP A 263 0.63 3.70 -16.28
N ASN A 264 -0.46 2.96 -16.16
CA ASN A 264 -1.67 3.20 -16.96
C ASN A 264 -2.56 4.21 -16.21
N LYS A 265 -2.23 5.50 -16.36
CA LYS A 265 -2.83 6.66 -15.65
C LYS A 265 -4.34 6.86 -15.83
N ASN A 266 -5.03 6.02 -16.62
CA ASN A 266 -6.39 6.27 -17.09
C ASN A 266 -7.45 5.25 -16.60
N SER A 267 -7.15 4.44 -15.58
CA SER A 267 -8.15 3.54 -14.98
C SER A 267 -8.38 3.81 -13.51
N ILE A 268 -9.64 3.89 -13.12
CA ILE A 268 -10.06 3.93 -11.72
C ILE A 268 -10.16 2.52 -11.17
N GLN A 269 -9.52 2.25 -10.04
CA GLN A 269 -9.64 0.97 -9.33
C GLN A 269 -10.79 1.03 -8.32
N PHE A 270 -11.45 -0.11 -8.14
CA PHE A 270 -12.51 -0.30 -7.16
C PHE A 270 -12.20 -1.45 -6.20
N TYR A 271 -12.75 -1.34 -5.00
CA TYR A 271 -12.63 -2.29 -3.91
C TYR A 271 -14.01 -2.59 -3.34
N LYS A 272 -14.19 -3.78 -2.76
CA LYS A 272 -15.42 -4.17 -2.07
C LYS A 272 -15.46 -3.52 -0.69
N SER A 273 -16.62 -3.02 -0.30
CA SER A 273 -16.89 -2.52 1.05
C SER A 273 -17.30 -3.68 1.96
N ASP A 274 -16.90 -3.65 3.23
CA ASP A 274 -17.29 -4.65 4.23
C ASP A 274 -18.69 -4.40 4.83
N TYR A 275 -19.38 -3.36 4.36
CA TYR A 275 -20.74 -3.02 4.78
C TYR A 275 -21.73 -4.16 4.50
N PHE A 276 -22.52 -4.52 5.53
CA PHE A 276 -23.54 -5.58 5.48
C PHE A 276 -23.04 -6.97 5.03
N THR A 277 -21.77 -7.27 5.22
CA THR A 277 -21.20 -8.60 4.94
C THR A 277 -21.77 -9.72 5.82
N ASP A 278 -22.47 -9.39 6.91
CA ASP A 278 -23.26 -10.35 7.69
C ASP A 278 -24.53 -10.83 6.95
N TYR A 279 -25.01 -10.08 5.95
CA TYR A 279 -26.27 -10.36 5.24
C TYR A 279 -26.07 -10.91 3.83
N PHE A 280 -24.90 -10.70 3.21
CA PHE A 280 -24.57 -11.25 1.90
C PHE A 280 -23.08 -11.61 1.81
N ASN A 281 -22.73 -12.54 0.93
CA ASN A 281 -21.32 -12.90 0.72
C ASN A 281 -20.65 -11.88 -0.22
N LEU A 282 -19.46 -11.37 0.14
CA LEU A 282 -18.66 -10.46 -0.70
C LEU A 282 -18.43 -10.96 -2.13
N ASP A 283 -18.48 -12.27 -2.35
CA ASP A 283 -18.34 -12.88 -3.68
C ASP A 283 -19.56 -12.71 -4.58
N GLU A 284 -20.66 -12.16 -4.06
CA GLU A 284 -21.75 -11.62 -4.87
C GLU A 284 -21.36 -10.33 -5.59
N ILE A 285 -20.23 -9.71 -5.23
CA ILE A 285 -19.65 -8.58 -5.97
C ILE A 285 -18.43 -9.08 -6.71
N THR A 286 -18.40 -8.96 -8.03
CA THR A 286 -17.22 -9.26 -8.85
C THR A 286 -16.69 -7.98 -9.47
N ILE A 287 -15.41 -7.68 -9.25
CA ILE A 287 -14.71 -6.55 -9.88
C ILE A 287 -13.68 -7.15 -10.82
N SER A 288 -13.78 -6.86 -12.12
CA SER A 288 -12.81 -7.35 -13.12
C SER A 288 -12.24 -6.20 -13.93
N ASN A 289 -10.91 -6.17 -14.03
CA ASN A 289 -10.16 -5.25 -14.87
C ASN A 289 -9.80 -5.97 -16.17
N GLN A 290 -10.45 -5.60 -17.27
CA GLN A 290 -10.15 -6.14 -18.59
C GLN A 290 -9.14 -5.23 -19.30
N ASN A 291 -7.96 -5.78 -19.57
CA ASN A 291 -6.98 -5.15 -20.46
C ASN A 291 -7.37 -5.48 -21.91
N ASN A 292 -8.10 -4.58 -22.56
CA ASN A 292 -8.38 -4.73 -23.98
C ASN A 292 -7.15 -4.29 -24.79
N ASN A 293 -6.40 -5.27 -25.30
CA ASN A 293 -5.12 -5.11 -26.03
C ASN A 293 -5.17 -4.18 -27.24
N SER A 294 -6.35 -3.79 -27.75
CA SER A 294 -6.46 -2.94 -28.94
C SER A 294 -6.45 -1.44 -28.69
N ASN A 295 -6.70 -0.92 -27.47
CA ASN A 295 -6.89 0.52 -27.25
C ASN A 295 -6.28 1.11 -25.96
N ASN A 296 -5.39 0.40 -25.25
CA ASN A 296 -4.76 0.84 -23.98
C ASN A 296 -5.70 1.28 -22.84
N ASN A 297 -7.02 1.24 -23.02
CA ASN A 297 -7.99 1.57 -21.99
C ASN A 297 -8.34 0.31 -21.20
N ASN A 298 -7.88 0.26 -19.95
CA ASN A 298 -8.30 -0.76 -19.00
C ASN A 298 -9.77 -0.48 -18.63
N GLN A 299 -10.66 -1.37 -19.06
CA GLN A 299 -12.06 -1.29 -18.70
C GLN A 299 -12.28 -2.02 -17.39
N THR A 300 -12.96 -1.35 -16.46
CA THR A 300 -13.35 -1.96 -15.18
C THR A 300 -14.82 -2.30 -15.25
N SER A 301 -15.17 -3.55 -14.97
CA SER A 301 -16.56 -3.96 -14.79
C SER A 301 -16.82 -4.41 -13.36
N ILE A 302 -17.98 -4.03 -12.84
CA ILE A 302 -18.45 -4.40 -11.51
C ILE A 302 -19.79 -5.10 -11.68
N THR A 303 -19.87 -6.34 -11.24
CA THR A 303 -21.06 -7.18 -11.31
C THR A 303 -21.59 -7.42 -9.90
N PHE A 304 -22.89 -7.18 -9.72
CA PHE A 304 -23.63 -7.47 -8.51
C PHE A 304 -24.58 -8.65 -8.78
N ASP A 305 -24.24 -9.83 -8.23
CA ASP A 305 -25.03 -11.07 -8.32
C ASP A 305 -26.43 -10.88 -7.73
N LYS A 306 -27.39 -11.68 -8.19
CA LYS A 306 -28.81 -11.65 -7.81
C LYS A 306 -29.20 -12.53 -6.61
N LYS A 307 -28.24 -13.22 -5.98
CA LYS A 307 -28.48 -14.16 -4.85
C LYS A 307 -29.18 -13.49 -3.67
N THR A 308 -28.64 -12.37 -3.19
CA THR A 308 -29.20 -11.65 -2.05
C THR A 308 -29.91 -10.37 -2.49
N THR A 309 -31.16 -10.19 -2.06
CA THR A 309 -32.01 -9.02 -2.33
C THR A 309 -32.37 -8.27 -1.04
N GLY A 310 -32.77 -6.99 -1.15
CA GLY A 310 -33.19 -6.15 -0.02
C GLY A 310 -32.05 -5.54 0.81
N TYR A 311 -30.81 -5.97 0.60
CA TYR A 311 -29.62 -5.46 1.29
C TYR A 311 -28.72 -4.66 0.34
N GLY A 312 -28.05 -3.65 0.88
CA GLY A 312 -27.12 -2.79 0.14
C GLY A 312 -25.77 -3.47 -0.08
N LYS A 313 -25.36 -3.60 -1.33
CA LYS A 313 -24.02 -4.05 -1.75
C LYS A 313 -23.20 -2.83 -2.11
N GLN A 314 -22.02 -2.69 -1.51
CA GLN A 314 -21.20 -1.47 -1.67
C GLN A 314 -19.83 -1.78 -2.25
N VAL A 315 -19.37 -0.89 -3.11
CA VAL A 315 -17.97 -0.79 -3.56
C VAL A 315 -17.51 0.65 -3.41
N TYR A 316 -16.20 0.86 -3.38
CA TYR A 316 -15.59 2.19 -3.34
C TYR A 316 -14.34 2.24 -4.23
N SER A 317 -14.01 3.41 -4.75
CA SER A 317 -12.84 3.61 -5.60
C SER A 317 -11.55 3.71 -4.79
N GLN A 318 -10.41 3.72 -5.48
CA GLN A 318 -9.19 4.33 -4.93
C GLN A 318 -9.41 5.80 -4.52
N VAL A 319 -8.50 6.33 -3.70
CA VAL A 319 -8.50 7.74 -3.29
C VAL A 319 -8.44 8.66 -4.50
N LEU A 320 -9.33 9.65 -4.50
CA LEU A 320 -9.45 10.70 -5.50
C LEU A 320 -8.75 11.98 -5.05
N ASP A 321 -8.11 12.67 -5.98
CA ASP A 321 -7.41 13.94 -5.72
C ASP A 321 -8.42 15.10 -5.66
N LYS A 322 -8.68 15.62 -4.46
CA LYS A 322 -9.63 16.72 -4.21
C LYS A 322 -9.34 18.01 -5.01
N ASN A 323 -8.12 18.16 -5.55
CA ASN A 323 -7.74 19.34 -6.35
C ASN A 323 -7.98 19.17 -7.85
N LYS A 324 -8.44 17.99 -8.29
CA LYS A 324 -8.68 17.68 -9.70
C LYS A 324 -10.15 17.50 -10.01
N THR A 325 -10.45 17.54 -11.30
CA THR A 325 -11.74 17.12 -11.84
C THR A 325 -11.64 15.67 -12.25
N HIS A 326 -12.56 14.85 -11.74
CA HIS A 326 -12.69 13.45 -12.12
C HIS A 326 -13.92 13.29 -13.01
N HIS A 327 -13.74 12.68 -14.18
CA HIS A 327 -14.81 12.39 -15.12
C HIS A 327 -14.84 10.89 -15.40
N LEU A 328 -15.89 10.23 -14.94
CA LEU A 328 -16.13 8.80 -15.15
C LEU A 328 -17.19 8.62 -16.23
N LYS A 329 -16.95 7.75 -17.20
CA LYS A 329 -17.96 7.30 -18.17
C LYS A 329 -18.22 5.82 -18.03
N PHE A 330 -19.48 5.42 -17.99
CA PHE A 330 -19.85 4.03 -17.82
C PHE A 330 -21.21 3.70 -18.44
N LYS A 331 -21.49 2.40 -18.57
CA LYS A 331 -22.79 1.84 -18.94
C LYS A 331 -23.33 1.00 -17.80
N ILE A 332 -24.65 0.84 -17.77
CA ILE A 332 -25.35 -0.03 -16.81
C ILE A 332 -26.09 -1.10 -17.61
N ASP A 333 -26.13 -2.31 -17.08
CA ASP A 333 -26.99 -3.40 -17.55
C ASP A 333 -27.79 -3.95 -16.36
N TYR A 334 -29.12 -3.76 -16.38
CA TYR A 334 -30.01 -4.23 -15.32
C TYR A 334 -30.47 -5.69 -15.52
N HIS A 335 -30.14 -6.33 -16.64
CA HIS A 335 -30.55 -7.69 -17.00
C HIS A 335 -32.05 -7.97 -16.84
N GLY A 336 -32.89 -6.94 -16.95
CA GLY A 336 -34.31 -7.04 -16.62
C GLY A 336 -34.90 -5.74 -16.08
N THR A 337 -35.27 -5.71 -14.80
CA THR A 337 -35.97 -4.53 -14.24
C THR A 337 -35.01 -3.42 -13.85
N LYS A 338 -35.42 -2.18 -14.14
CA LYS A 338 -34.75 -0.95 -13.70
C LYS A 338 -35.19 -0.48 -12.30
N ASN A 339 -36.11 -1.21 -11.66
CA ASN A 339 -36.60 -0.92 -10.31
C ASN A 339 -35.66 -1.49 -9.24
N GLN A 340 -34.37 -1.22 -9.39
CA GLN A 340 -33.33 -1.47 -8.39
C GLN A 340 -32.80 -0.13 -7.93
N GLN A 341 -32.26 -0.03 -6.72
CA GLN A 341 -31.62 1.20 -6.29
C GLN A 341 -30.17 1.23 -6.75
N VAL A 342 -29.79 2.27 -7.50
CA VAL A 342 -28.40 2.58 -7.84
C VAL A 342 -28.06 3.95 -7.29
N LEU A 343 -27.10 3.98 -6.37
CA LEU A 343 -26.65 5.18 -5.68
C LEU A 343 -25.14 5.34 -5.85
N PHE A 344 -24.72 6.58 -6.10
CA PHE A 344 -23.34 7.02 -6.21
C PHE A 344 -23.05 8.02 -5.10
N SER A 345 -21.93 7.88 -4.41
CA SER A 345 -21.61 8.72 -3.26
C SER A 345 -20.17 9.24 -3.28
N LEU A 346 -19.95 10.40 -2.65
CA LEU A 346 -18.64 10.93 -2.29
C LEU A 346 -18.53 10.95 -0.77
N LEU A 347 -17.54 10.23 -0.25
CA LEU A 347 -17.36 10.02 1.18
C LEU A 347 -15.89 10.11 1.57
N ASP A 348 -15.68 10.32 2.87
CA ASP A 348 -14.38 10.18 3.52
C ASP A 348 -13.95 8.71 3.50
N GLN A 349 -12.68 8.44 3.21
CA GLN A 349 -12.10 7.09 3.16
C GLN A 349 -12.34 6.31 4.46
N LYS A 350 -12.37 6.99 5.61
CA LYS A 350 -12.64 6.31 6.89
C LYS A 350 -14.07 5.75 6.99
N ASN A 351 -15.01 6.27 6.18
CA ASN A 351 -16.43 5.89 6.16
C ASN A 351 -16.74 4.88 5.04
N LYS A 352 -15.75 4.29 4.35
CA LYS A 352 -15.93 3.41 3.18
C LYS A 352 -16.74 2.13 3.45
N ASP A 353 -16.85 1.75 4.71
CA ASP A 353 -17.60 0.57 5.18
C ASP A 353 -18.88 0.94 5.94
N GLU A 354 -19.27 2.22 5.89
CA GLU A 354 -20.52 2.73 6.46
C GLU A 354 -21.62 2.83 5.40
N GLN A 355 -22.85 3.11 5.84
CA GLN A 355 -24.00 3.34 4.98
C GLN A 355 -23.87 4.66 4.19
N TYR A 356 -23.93 4.61 2.85
CA TYR A 356 -23.70 5.81 2.02
C TYR A 356 -24.85 6.83 2.01
N TYR A 357 -26.04 6.50 2.53
CA TYR A 357 -27.17 7.43 2.53
C TYR A 357 -26.92 8.70 3.37
N ASN A 358 -25.97 8.71 4.30
CA ASN A 358 -25.66 9.91 5.11
C ASN A 358 -24.52 10.76 4.52
N GLN A 359 -24.08 10.44 3.30
CA GLN A 359 -22.96 11.08 2.62
C GLN A 359 -23.45 11.95 1.46
N ASN A 360 -22.55 12.64 0.76
CA ASN A 360 -22.92 13.32 -0.49
C ASN A 360 -23.31 12.25 -1.51
N PHE A 361 -24.55 12.20 -1.98
CA PHE A 361 -24.95 11.16 -2.92
C PHE A 361 -25.92 11.62 -4.00
N ILE A 362 -25.90 10.86 -5.10
CA ILE A 362 -26.85 10.91 -6.21
C ILE A 362 -27.40 9.50 -6.39
N PHE A 363 -28.72 9.36 -6.44
CA PHE A 363 -29.36 8.10 -6.79
C PHE A 363 -30.11 8.27 -8.11
N ILE A 364 -29.94 7.31 -9.00
CA ILE A 364 -30.44 7.40 -10.38
C ILE A 364 -31.67 6.52 -10.62
N SER A 365 -31.95 5.65 -9.65
CA SER A 365 -33.08 4.75 -9.59
C SER A 365 -33.31 4.33 -8.13
N CYS A 366 -34.56 4.02 -7.79
CA CYS A 366 -34.96 3.41 -6.52
C CYS A 366 -36.14 2.46 -6.79
N LEU A 367 -36.71 1.86 -5.72
CA LEU A 367 -37.87 0.95 -5.84
C LEU A 367 -39.06 1.58 -6.61
N TYR A 368 -39.24 2.90 -6.49
CA TYR A 368 -40.33 3.65 -7.13
C TYR A 368 -39.92 4.29 -8.47
N GLY A 369 -38.70 4.02 -8.96
CA GLY A 369 -38.16 4.62 -10.17
C GLY A 369 -37.87 6.13 -10.04
N ASN A 370 -37.75 6.65 -8.82
CA ASN A 370 -37.35 8.04 -8.60
C ASN A 370 -35.82 8.17 -8.69
N TYR A 371 -35.38 9.40 -8.92
CA TYR A 371 -33.97 9.80 -8.95
C TYR A 371 -33.83 11.16 -8.27
N GLY A 372 -32.61 11.47 -7.83
CA GLY A 372 -32.30 12.74 -7.19
C GLY A 372 -30.93 12.72 -6.49
N ALA A 373 -30.72 13.70 -5.64
CA ALA A 373 -29.56 13.82 -4.77
C ALA A 373 -30.01 14.17 -3.35
N TRP A 374 -29.17 13.92 -2.33
CA TRP A 374 -29.42 14.31 -0.94
C TRP A 374 -28.13 14.71 -0.21
N HIS A 375 -28.30 15.22 1.01
CA HIS A 375 -27.27 15.71 1.95
C HIS A 375 -26.43 16.87 1.41
N GLU A 376 -27.11 17.79 0.72
CA GLU A 376 -26.52 18.86 -0.08
C GLU A 376 -26.80 20.27 0.44
N GLU A 377 -26.04 21.24 -0.07
CA GLU A 377 -26.41 22.66 0.00
C GLU A 377 -27.50 23.00 -1.05
N LYS A 378 -27.51 22.30 -2.20
CA LYS A 378 -28.45 22.53 -3.32
C LYS A 378 -28.51 21.33 -4.28
N GLU A 379 -29.72 20.93 -4.67
CA GLU A 379 -30.03 19.93 -5.71
C GLU A 379 -30.57 20.62 -6.98
N GLU A 380 -30.14 20.15 -8.16
CA GLU A 380 -30.81 20.45 -9.43
C GLU A 380 -31.07 19.16 -10.22
N LYS A 381 -32.30 18.98 -10.71
CA LYS A 381 -32.69 17.81 -11.50
C LYS A 381 -33.45 18.21 -12.76
N LYS A 382 -33.09 17.59 -13.89
CA LYS A 382 -33.72 17.82 -15.20
C LYS A 382 -33.84 16.50 -15.96
N GLY A 383 -34.94 16.36 -16.70
CA GLY A 383 -35.12 15.25 -17.64
C GLY A 383 -36.05 14.13 -17.17
N LYS A 384 -35.93 12.98 -17.82
CA LYS A 384 -36.79 11.79 -17.68
C LYS A 384 -36.24 10.80 -16.66
N LYS A 385 -37.10 9.92 -16.14
CA LYS A 385 -36.65 8.78 -15.33
C LYS A 385 -35.85 7.80 -16.18
N ILE A 386 -34.85 7.13 -15.60
CA ILE A 386 -34.04 6.10 -16.29
C ILE A 386 -34.92 5.01 -16.94
N SER A 387 -36.03 4.65 -16.29
CA SER A 387 -36.99 3.67 -16.81
C SER A 387 -37.55 4.03 -18.18
N GLU A 388 -37.64 5.32 -18.52
CA GLU A 388 -38.29 5.82 -19.72
C GLU A 388 -37.40 5.84 -20.96
N PHE A 389 -36.08 5.93 -20.81
CA PHE A 389 -35.17 6.15 -21.96
C PHE A 389 -33.93 5.26 -22.00
N MET A 390 -33.45 4.78 -20.84
CA MET A 390 -32.20 4.02 -20.81
C MET A 390 -32.35 2.68 -21.57
N ARG A 391 -31.31 2.28 -22.30
CA ARG A 391 -31.16 0.96 -22.90
C ARG A 391 -29.96 0.25 -22.28
N ASP A 392 -30.16 -0.99 -21.84
CA ASP A 392 -29.13 -1.81 -21.18
C ASP A 392 -27.89 -1.92 -22.06
N ASN A 393 -26.72 -1.65 -21.46
CA ASN A 393 -25.40 -1.66 -22.10
C ASN A 393 -25.25 -0.77 -23.37
N GLU A 394 -26.21 0.11 -23.63
CA GLU A 394 -26.19 1.05 -24.76
C GLU A 394 -26.05 2.49 -24.27
N THR A 395 -26.84 2.90 -23.27
CA THR A 395 -26.82 4.25 -22.73
C THR A 395 -25.52 4.52 -21.94
N VAL A 396 -24.79 5.56 -22.34
CA VAL A 396 -23.56 6.00 -21.67
C VAL A 396 -23.89 7.11 -20.68
N PHE A 397 -23.51 6.88 -19.44
CA PHE A 397 -23.61 7.81 -18.33
C PHE A 397 -22.26 8.42 -17.99
N ASN A 398 -22.32 9.62 -17.43
CA ASN A 398 -21.19 10.43 -17.02
C ASN A 398 -21.38 10.83 -15.57
N ILE A 399 -20.29 10.75 -14.81
CA ILE A 399 -20.17 11.37 -13.49
C ILE A 399 -19.02 12.37 -13.53
N VAL A 400 -19.28 13.60 -13.12
CA VAL A 400 -18.27 14.65 -12.98
C VAL A 400 -18.17 15.05 -11.52
N ILE A 401 -16.96 14.95 -10.97
CA ILE A 401 -16.66 15.27 -9.58
C ILE A 401 -15.56 16.32 -9.55
N ASN A 402 -15.81 17.45 -8.90
CA ASN A 402 -14.80 18.43 -8.57
C ASN A 402 -15.03 18.93 -7.15
N HIS A 403 -14.24 18.41 -6.21
CA HIS A 403 -14.39 18.73 -4.79
C HIS A 403 -14.17 20.23 -4.54
N SER A 404 -13.15 20.84 -5.14
CA SER A 404 -12.83 22.26 -4.95
C SER A 404 -13.93 23.21 -5.45
N LYS A 405 -14.63 22.85 -6.53
CA LYS A 405 -15.78 23.58 -7.07
C LYS A 405 -17.12 23.16 -6.45
N LYS A 406 -17.09 22.29 -5.44
CA LYS A 406 -18.28 21.63 -4.85
C LYS A 406 -19.20 20.96 -5.88
N GLN A 407 -18.67 20.44 -6.98
CA GLN A 407 -19.46 19.86 -8.07
C GLN A 407 -19.54 18.34 -7.96
N PHE A 408 -20.75 17.78 -7.89
CA PHE A 408 -21.01 16.36 -8.12
C PHE A 408 -22.20 16.24 -9.07
N GLU A 409 -21.95 15.76 -10.29
CA GLU A 409 -22.93 15.79 -11.37
C GLU A 409 -23.04 14.42 -12.04
N PHE A 410 -24.26 14.01 -12.38
CA PHE A 410 -24.59 12.81 -13.13
C PHE A 410 -25.43 13.17 -14.36
N TYR A 411 -25.09 12.64 -15.53
CA TYR A 411 -25.90 12.81 -16.74
C TYR A 411 -25.64 11.74 -17.80
N ASP A 412 -26.58 11.50 -18.70
CA ASP A 412 -26.35 10.71 -19.90
C ASP A 412 -25.84 11.56 -21.09
N ASN A 413 -25.19 10.93 -22.07
CA ASN A 413 -24.63 11.64 -23.23
C ASN A 413 -25.64 12.45 -24.04
N GLU A 414 -26.92 12.04 -24.07
CA GLU A 414 -27.98 12.74 -24.79
C GLU A 414 -28.69 13.79 -23.90
N LYS A 415 -28.25 13.94 -22.64
CA LYS A 415 -28.81 14.85 -21.63
C LYS A 415 -30.32 14.65 -21.44
N GLN A 416 -30.81 13.42 -21.62
CA GLN A 416 -32.19 13.04 -21.28
C GLN A 416 -32.42 13.01 -19.76
N LEU A 417 -31.37 12.89 -18.96
CA LEU A 417 -31.33 12.99 -17.51
C LEU A 417 -30.07 13.74 -17.08
N GLN A 418 -30.24 14.69 -16.16
CA GLN A 418 -29.15 15.41 -15.50
C GLN A 418 -29.52 15.66 -14.03
N ILE A 419 -28.60 15.31 -13.14
CA ILE A 419 -28.70 15.51 -11.69
C ILE A 419 -27.41 16.19 -11.25
N SER A 420 -27.53 17.32 -10.56
CA SER A 420 -26.39 18.05 -9.99
C SER A 420 -26.59 18.21 -8.49
N ASN A 421 -25.53 17.94 -7.75
CA ASN A 421 -25.44 18.06 -6.30
C ASN A 421 -24.25 18.98 -5.94
N THR A 422 -24.49 19.92 -5.01
CA THR A 422 -23.42 20.72 -4.40
C THR A 422 -22.78 19.99 -3.23
N ILE A 423 -21.52 19.58 -3.38
CA ILE A 423 -20.78 18.79 -2.38
C ILE A 423 -20.71 19.54 -1.05
N ASN A 424 -21.29 18.96 -0.02
CA ASN A 424 -21.04 19.28 1.38
C ASN A 424 -19.66 18.74 1.80
N GLN A 425 -18.64 19.59 1.67
CA GLN A 425 -17.25 19.27 1.97
C GLN A 425 -17.02 18.89 3.45
N ASN A 426 -17.92 19.29 4.36
CA ASN A 426 -17.78 18.96 5.79
C ASN A 426 -17.95 17.45 6.06
N LEU A 427 -18.55 16.71 5.14
CA LEU A 427 -18.69 15.25 5.24
C LEU A 427 -17.41 14.50 4.80
N ILE A 428 -16.43 15.20 4.19
CA ILE A 428 -15.23 14.60 3.61
C ILE A 428 -13.98 15.30 4.18
N GLN A 429 -13.56 14.92 5.39
CA GLN A 429 -12.46 15.59 6.10
C GLN A 429 -11.08 15.06 5.65
N GLY A 430 -10.96 13.75 5.47
CA GLY A 430 -9.75 13.04 5.07
C GLY A 430 -9.65 12.79 3.56
N ASP A 431 -9.17 11.61 3.18
CA ASP A 431 -9.05 11.21 1.78
C ASP A 431 -10.45 10.99 1.17
N MET A 432 -10.69 11.46 -0.06
CA MET A 432 -11.99 11.34 -0.73
C MET A 432 -12.05 10.07 -1.58
N VAL A 433 -13.14 9.31 -1.50
CA VAL A 433 -13.42 8.20 -2.42
C VAL A 433 -14.80 8.29 -3.05
N PHE A 434 -14.94 7.63 -4.20
CA PHE A 434 -16.21 7.48 -4.91
C PHE A 434 -16.83 6.12 -4.58
N GLY A 435 -17.98 6.15 -3.92
CA GLY A 435 -18.75 4.97 -3.53
C GLY A 435 -19.88 4.65 -4.51
N ILE A 436 -20.18 3.36 -4.66
CA ILE A 436 -21.35 2.87 -5.37
C ILE A 436 -22.10 1.91 -4.46
N GLN A 437 -23.40 2.13 -4.29
CA GLN A 437 -24.28 1.25 -3.54
C GLN A 437 -25.44 0.77 -4.41
N ILE A 438 -25.65 -0.55 -4.43
CA ILE A 438 -26.77 -1.18 -5.13
C ILE A 438 -27.69 -1.85 -4.10
N VAL A 439 -29.02 -1.64 -4.23
CA VAL A 439 -30.04 -2.42 -3.52
C VAL A 439 -30.94 -3.11 -4.54
N GLN A 440 -30.85 -4.43 -4.62
CA GLN A 440 -31.65 -5.25 -5.51
C GLN A 440 -32.97 -5.63 -4.83
N TYR A 441 -34.11 -5.17 -5.33
CA TYR A 441 -35.43 -5.60 -4.82
C TYR A 441 -35.99 -6.82 -5.55
N GLN A 442 -35.35 -7.22 -6.64
CA GLN A 442 -35.72 -8.37 -7.47
C GLN A 442 -34.44 -9.16 -7.78
N GLN A 443 -34.58 -10.44 -8.12
CA GLN A 443 -33.46 -11.33 -8.41
C GLN A 443 -32.91 -11.13 -9.83
N TYR A 444 -32.46 -9.91 -10.13
CA TYR A 444 -31.75 -9.57 -11.37
C TYR A 444 -30.35 -9.09 -11.06
N GLN A 445 -29.39 -9.53 -11.87
CA GLN A 445 -28.01 -9.08 -11.80
C GLN A 445 -27.93 -7.62 -12.24
N LEU A 446 -26.95 -6.87 -11.72
CA LEU A 446 -26.65 -5.54 -12.21
C LEU A 446 -25.17 -5.45 -12.54
N ASP A 447 -24.86 -4.99 -13.76
CA ASP A 447 -23.50 -4.75 -14.20
C ASP A 447 -23.24 -3.27 -14.45
N LEU A 448 -22.07 -2.81 -14.03
CA LEU A 448 -21.52 -1.49 -14.34
C LEU A 448 -20.26 -1.67 -15.16
N HIS A 449 -20.21 -1.07 -16.35
CA HIS A 449 -19.07 -1.14 -17.26
C HIS A 449 -18.44 0.24 -17.42
N PHE A 450 -17.32 0.50 -16.73
CA PHE A 450 -16.57 1.74 -16.86
C PHE A 450 -15.77 1.76 -18.15
N ILE A 451 -16.09 2.72 -19.01
CA ILE A 451 -15.52 2.90 -20.35
C ILE A 451 -14.28 3.77 -20.28
N GLU A 452 -14.32 4.85 -19.50
CA GLU A 452 -13.29 5.88 -19.46
C GLU A 452 -13.24 6.53 -18.08
N TYR A 453 -12.02 6.85 -17.64
CA TYR A 453 -11.75 7.67 -16.47
C TYR A 453 -10.72 8.73 -16.82
N LEU A 454 -11.13 10.00 -16.72
CA LEU A 454 -10.26 11.16 -16.93
C LEU A 454 -10.07 11.91 -15.62
N CYS A 455 -8.84 12.38 -15.40
CA CYS A 455 -8.47 13.16 -14.22
C CYS A 455 -7.60 14.35 -14.66
N TYR A 456 -8.10 15.57 -14.50
CA TYR A 456 -7.46 16.79 -15.01
C TYR A 456 -7.57 17.98 -14.06
#